data_AF-A0A2S7SUK0-F1
#
_entry.id   AF-A0A2S7SUK0-F1
#
_cell.length_a   1.000
_cell.length_b   1.000
_cell.length_c   1.000
_cell.angle_alpha   90.00
_cell.angle_beta   90.00
_cell.angle_gamma   90.00
#
_symmetry.space_group_name_H-M   'P 1'
#
loop_
_entity.id
_entity.type
_entity.pdbx_description
1 polymer ?
#
loop_
_entity_poly.entity_id
_entity_poly.type
_entity_poly.pdbx_seq_one_letter_code
_entity_poly.pdbx_strand_id
1 'polypeptide(L)'
;MALTPCITTGLGNIAQKFSPTIEIGRQWDVFSTALALGKTGCGKTVGKDTTFYMELRPNLNVFQVGKFVNTFTPGIGYVFGASQNMLLEFTSGIEYSFTDNLHINIMFGQYYFSGETSSSSTAFFGISVAKFFAPAHPKSLIQK
;
A
#
# COMPACT_ATOMS: atom_id res chain seq x y z
N MET A 1 -8.26 -6.63 -7.04
CA MET A 1 -8.73 -5.92 -5.83
C MET A 1 -7.92 -6.46 -4.66
N ALA A 2 -7.47 -5.63 -3.74
CA ALA A 2 -6.75 -6.06 -2.56
C ALA A 2 -7.27 -5.39 -1.29
N LEU A 3 -7.10 -6.08 -0.16
CA LEU A 3 -7.29 -5.54 1.18
C LEU A 3 -5.93 -5.55 1.87
N THR A 4 -5.51 -4.38 2.36
CA THR A 4 -4.14 -4.15 2.84
C THR A 4 -4.17 -3.46 4.20
N PRO A 5 -4.47 -4.16 5.31
CA PRO A 5 -4.26 -3.62 6.65
C PRO A 5 -2.77 -3.51 6.99
N CYS A 6 -2.39 -2.40 7.62
CA CYS A 6 -1.07 -2.23 8.20
C CYS A 6 -1.10 -1.61 9.60
N ILE A 7 0.01 -1.76 10.33
CA ILE A 7 0.28 -1.12 11.60
C ILE A 7 1.47 -0.18 11.42
N THR A 8 1.30 1.07 11.82
CA THR A 8 2.34 2.09 11.74
C THR A 8 3.14 2.20 13.05
N THR A 9 4.36 2.70 12.96
CA THR A 9 5.20 3.03 14.11
C THR A 9 4.87 4.39 14.72
N GLY A 10 3.90 5.11 14.14
CA GLY A 10 3.48 6.45 14.54
C GLY A 10 3.00 6.54 15.99
N LEU A 11 2.92 7.76 16.51
CA LEU A 11 2.47 8.00 17.88
C LEU A 11 1.01 7.58 18.08
N GLY A 12 0.67 7.22 19.31
CA GLY A 12 -0.70 6.89 19.71
C GLY A 12 -0.94 5.44 20.10
N ASN A 13 -2.20 5.11 20.34
CA ASN A 13 -2.64 3.76 20.66
C ASN A 13 -2.77 2.88 19.41
N ILE A 14 -3.10 1.59 19.59
CA ILE A 14 -3.24 0.63 18.50
C ILE A 14 -4.28 1.08 17.46
N ALA A 15 -5.39 1.71 17.88
CA ALA A 15 -6.40 2.20 16.94
C ALA A 15 -5.86 3.34 16.06
N GLN A 16 -4.99 4.20 16.60
CA GLN A 16 -4.33 5.26 15.83
C GLN A 16 -3.24 4.70 14.90
N LYS A 17 -2.61 3.58 15.26
CA LYS A 17 -1.59 2.90 14.44
C LYS A 17 -2.15 1.99 13.36
N PHE A 18 -3.40 1.53 13.50
CA PHE A 18 -4.04 0.63 12.54
C PHE A 18 -4.58 1.40 11.35
N SER A 19 -4.06 1.07 10.16
CA SER A 19 -4.34 1.73 8.89
C SER A 19 -4.87 0.71 7.88
N PRO A 20 -6.20 0.56 7.74
CA PRO A 20 -6.80 -0.32 6.74
C PRO A 20 -6.93 0.37 5.39
N THR A 21 -6.63 -0.38 4.32
CA THR A 21 -6.66 0.13 2.94
C THR A 21 -7.31 -0.89 2.02
N ILE A 22 -8.09 -0.41 1.06
CA ILE A 22 -8.65 -1.19 -0.04
C ILE A 22 -8.05 -0.66 -1.34
N GLU A 23 -7.63 -1.58 -2.20
CA GLU A 23 -6.97 -1.26 -3.46
C GLU A 23 -7.74 -1.86 -4.64
N ILE A 24 -8.00 -1.04 -5.64
CA ILE A 24 -8.62 -1.47 -6.89
C ILE A 24 -7.71 -1.03 -8.03
N GLY A 25 -7.29 -2.00 -8.84
CA GLY A 25 -6.26 -1.77 -9.82
C GLY A 25 -6.22 -2.85 -10.89
N ARG A 26 -5.27 -2.66 -11.80
CA ARG A 26 -4.99 -3.55 -12.92
C ARG A 26 -3.52 -3.92 -12.91
N GLN A 27 -3.27 -5.20 -13.14
CA GLN A 27 -1.94 -5.72 -13.44
C GLN A 27 -1.85 -6.03 -14.92
N TRP A 28 -0.69 -5.77 -15.51
CA TRP A 28 -0.39 -6.12 -16.88
C TRP A 28 0.64 -7.24 -16.95
N ASP A 29 1.84 -7.00 -16.42
CA ASP A 29 2.94 -7.96 -16.42
C ASP A 29 3.68 -7.85 -15.08
N VAL A 30 4.96 -7.45 -15.11
CA VAL A 30 5.72 -7.06 -13.90
C VAL A 30 5.20 -5.77 -13.28
N PHE A 31 4.39 -5.00 -14.01
CA PHE A 31 3.85 -3.72 -13.57
C PHE A 31 2.35 -3.82 -13.30
N SER A 32 1.94 -3.21 -12.20
CA SER A 32 0.55 -2.97 -11.84
C SER A 32 0.35 -1.54 -11.36
N THR A 33 -0.89 -1.06 -11.44
CA THR A 33 -1.28 0.21 -10.83
C THR A 33 -2.63 0.06 -10.16
N ALA A 34 -2.77 0.67 -8.99
CA ALA A 34 -3.99 0.65 -8.22
C ALA A 34 -4.32 2.03 -7.65
N LEU A 35 -5.62 2.29 -7.52
CA LEU A 35 -6.13 3.33 -6.66
C LEU A 35 -6.41 2.71 -5.29
N ALA A 36 -5.81 3.29 -4.26
CA ALA A 36 -5.97 2.90 -2.88
C ALA A 36 -6.85 3.92 -2.15
N LEU A 37 -7.80 3.42 -1.36
CA LEU A 37 -8.63 4.20 -0.45
C LEU A 37 -8.46 3.62 0.94
N GLY A 38 -8.11 4.45 1.91
CA GLY A 38 -7.77 3.97 3.24
C GLY A 38 -7.91 5.02 4.32
N LYS A 39 -7.50 4.63 5.52
CA LYS A 39 -7.40 5.54 6.67
C LYS A 39 -6.02 5.42 7.28
N THR A 40 -5.32 6.54 7.47
CA THR A 40 -3.98 6.59 8.12
C THR A 40 -4.01 6.16 9.59
N GLY A 41 -5.22 6.09 10.17
CA GLY A 41 -5.51 5.59 11.50
C GLY A 41 -7.02 5.44 11.72
N CYS A 42 -7.41 4.51 12.58
CA CYS A 42 -8.80 4.28 12.99
C CYS A 42 -9.17 4.94 14.33
N GLY A 43 -8.23 5.58 15.01
CA GLY A 43 -8.47 6.37 16.21
C GLY A 43 -9.34 7.61 15.92
N LYS A 44 -9.91 8.20 16.99
CA LYS A 44 -10.61 9.48 16.88
C LYS A 44 -9.61 10.59 16.56
N THR A 45 -9.89 11.40 15.55
CA THR A 45 -9.18 12.66 15.30
C THR A 45 -9.81 13.79 16.10
N VAL A 46 -9.00 14.80 16.44
CA VAL A 46 -9.45 16.00 17.16
C VAL A 46 -9.48 17.16 16.17
N GLY A 47 -10.57 17.93 16.16
CA GLY A 47 -10.70 19.10 15.30
C GLY A 47 -11.14 18.75 13.88
N LYS A 48 -10.60 19.49 12.89
CA LYS A 48 -10.98 19.38 11.47
C LYS A 48 -10.15 18.35 10.69
N ASP A 49 -9.06 17.85 11.27
CA ASP A 49 -8.19 16.87 10.63
C ASP A 49 -8.90 15.52 10.45
N THR A 50 -8.70 14.90 9.30
CA THR A 50 -9.22 13.55 9.01
C THR A 50 -8.10 12.54 8.79
N THR A 51 -8.43 11.26 8.79
CA THR A 51 -7.49 10.17 8.46
C THR A 51 -7.75 9.57 7.08
N PHE A 52 -8.83 9.96 6.40
CA PHE A 52 -9.20 9.33 5.14
C PHE A 52 -8.26 9.81 4.04
N TYR A 53 -7.80 8.89 3.21
CA TYR A 53 -6.90 9.20 2.12
C TYR A 53 -7.25 8.45 0.85
N MET A 54 -6.79 9.00 -0.27
CA MET A 54 -6.75 8.35 -1.57
C MET A 54 -5.33 8.40 -2.12
N GLU A 55 -4.89 7.34 -2.76
CA GLU A 55 -3.50 7.21 -3.21
C GLU A 55 -3.41 6.41 -4.51
N LEU A 56 -2.58 6.87 -5.44
CA LEU A 56 -2.18 6.12 -6.62
C LEU A 56 -0.92 5.32 -6.31
N ARG A 57 -0.99 4.00 -6.49
CA ARG A 57 0.08 3.05 -6.15
C ARG A 57 0.46 2.22 -7.38
N PRO A 58 1.43 2.66 -8.19
CA PRO A 58 2.15 1.77 -9.08
C PRO A 58 2.95 0.73 -8.28
N ASN A 59 2.98 -0.51 -8.74
CA ASN A 59 3.75 -1.59 -8.15
C ASN A 59 4.56 -2.31 -9.23
N LEU A 60 5.80 -2.64 -8.89
CA LEU A 60 6.73 -3.36 -9.75
C LEU A 60 7.16 -4.67 -9.09
N ASN A 61 7.08 -5.75 -9.83
CA ASN A 61 7.62 -7.05 -9.48
C ASN A 61 9.11 -7.06 -9.85
N VAL A 62 9.97 -6.84 -8.84
CA VAL A 62 11.42 -6.64 -9.02
C VAL A 62 12.13 -7.96 -9.30
N PHE A 63 11.75 -9.02 -8.58
CA PHE A 63 12.37 -10.33 -8.69
C PHE A 63 11.34 -11.42 -8.42
N GLN A 64 11.41 -12.54 -9.15
CA GLN A 64 10.47 -13.65 -9.00
C GLN A 64 11.20 -14.99 -8.98
N VAL A 65 10.88 -15.83 -7.99
CA VAL A 65 11.34 -17.22 -7.86
C VAL A 65 10.15 -18.11 -7.58
N GLY A 66 9.73 -18.89 -8.57
CA GLY A 66 8.53 -19.72 -8.47
C GLY A 66 7.30 -18.87 -8.16
N LYS A 67 6.67 -19.16 -7.02
CA LYS A 67 5.47 -18.46 -6.51
C LYS A 67 5.78 -17.23 -5.65
N PHE A 68 7.06 -16.94 -5.40
CA PHE A 68 7.46 -15.79 -4.60
C PHE A 68 7.91 -14.63 -5.49
N VAL A 69 7.43 -13.44 -5.17
CA VAL A 69 7.74 -12.20 -5.90
C VAL A 69 8.16 -11.13 -4.90
N ASN A 70 9.31 -10.50 -5.12
CA ASN A 70 9.67 -9.28 -4.42
C ASN A 70 9.04 -8.09 -5.14
N THR A 71 8.41 -7.22 -4.36
CA THR A 71 7.64 -6.07 -4.86
C THR A 71 8.25 -4.76 -4.41
N PHE A 72 8.07 -3.74 -5.23
CA PHE A 72 8.37 -2.35 -4.92
C PHE A 72 7.20 -1.46 -5.37
N THR A 73 6.68 -0.67 -4.43
CA THR A 73 5.48 0.15 -4.62
C THR A 73 5.78 1.56 -4.14
N PRO A 74 6.11 2.50 -5.03
CA PRO A 74 6.01 3.91 -4.73
C PRO A 74 4.53 4.33 -4.80
N GLY A 75 4.15 5.30 -3.98
CA GLY A 75 2.79 5.82 -3.93
C GLY A 75 2.76 7.33 -3.79
N ILE A 76 1.73 7.94 -4.36
CA ILE A 76 1.41 9.37 -4.19
C ILE A 76 -0.08 9.53 -3.97
N GLY A 77 -0.44 10.31 -2.95
CA GLY A 77 -1.80 10.42 -2.50
C GLY A 77 -2.09 11.73 -1.77
N TYR A 78 -3.33 11.79 -1.28
CA TYR A 78 -3.88 12.94 -0.60
C TYR A 78 -4.70 12.49 0.61
N VAL A 79 -4.41 13.08 1.78
CA VAL A 79 -5.19 12.91 3.01
C VAL A 79 -6.17 14.07 3.12
N PHE A 80 -7.47 13.75 3.13
CA PHE A 80 -8.51 14.76 3.02
C PHE A 80 -8.62 15.61 4.29
N GLY A 81 -8.59 16.93 4.15
CA GLY A 81 -8.80 17.86 5.28
C GLY A 81 -7.74 17.79 6.38
N ALA A 82 -6.65 17.03 6.19
CA ALA A 82 -5.53 17.00 7.10
C ALA A 82 -4.60 18.20 6.85
N SER A 83 -4.02 18.74 7.92
CA SER A 83 -2.95 19.74 7.83
C SER A 83 -1.74 19.26 7.02
N GLN A 84 -1.43 17.96 7.07
CA GLN A 84 -0.45 17.27 6.24
C GLN A 84 -1.18 16.47 5.16
N ASN A 85 -1.59 17.16 4.10
CA ASN A 85 -2.49 16.63 3.09
C ASN A 85 -1.77 15.84 1.99
N MET A 86 -0.49 16.07 1.72
CA MET A 86 0.27 15.28 0.74
C MET A 86 0.76 13.98 1.39
N LEU A 87 0.50 12.85 0.74
CA LEU A 87 0.96 11.52 1.13
C LEU A 87 1.89 10.96 0.07
N LEU A 88 3.08 10.51 0.47
CA LEU A 88 3.95 9.67 -0.34
C LEU A 88 4.21 8.35 0.38
N GLU A 89 4.29 7.27 -0.38
CA GLU A 89 4.58 5.94 0.14
C GLU A 89 5.78 5.35 -0.59
N PHE A 90 6.63 4.66 0.17
CA PHE A 90 7.59 3.73 -0.39
C PHE A 90 7.49 2.42 0.35
N THR A 91 7.19 1.36 -0.39
CA THR A 91 6.95 0.04 0.17
C THR A 91 7.69 -1.03 -0.61
N SER A 92 8.22 -2.00 0.12
CA SER A 92 8.65 -3.27 -0.46
C SER A 92 7.95 -4.42 0.23
N GLY A 93 7.76 -5.50 -0.50
CA GLY A 93 7.09 -6.68 0.02
C GLY A 93 7.58 -7.98 -0.58
N ILE A 94 7.15 -9.06 0.05
CA ILE A 94 7.30 -10.43 -0.43
C ILE A 94 5.90 -10.97 -0.65
N GLU A 95 5.55 -11.12 -1.92
CA GLU A 95 4.29 -11.69 -2.37
C GLU A 95 4.42 -13.18 -2.63
N TYR A 96 3.40 -13.93 -2.22
CA TYR A 96 3.23 -15.35 -2.49
C TYR A 96 1.92 -15.59 -3.24
N SER A 97 2.01 -16.19 -4.42
CA SER A 97 0.85 -16.59 -5.22
C SER A 97 0.28 -17.92 -4.71
N PHE A 98 -0.70 -17.84 -3.80
CA PHE A 98 -1.36 -19.02 -3.24
C PHE A 98 -2.10 -19.81 -4.33
N THR A 99 -2.88 -19.11 -5.16
CA THR A 99 -3.43 -19.60 -6.43
C THR A 99 -3.19 -18.57 -7.54
N ASP A 100 -3.53 -18.90 -8.78
CA ASP A 100 -3.43 -17.98 -9.94
C ASP A 100 -4.28 -16.70 -9.80
N ASN A 101 -5.16 -16.66 -8.80
CA ASN A 101 -6.08 -15.55 -8.55
C ASN A 101 -6.01 -15.00 -7.13
N LEU A 102 -5.32 -15.65 -6.19
CA LEU A 102 -5.23 -15.23 -4.79
C LEU A 102 -3.77 -15.12 -4.38
N HIS A 103 -3.35 -13.89 -4.11
CA HIS A 103 -1.98 -13.57 -3.74
C HIS A 103 -1.97 -12.95 -2.34
N ILE A 104 -0.93 -13.26 -1.57
CA ILE A 104 -0.72 -12.74 -0.22
C ILE A 104 0.63 -12.04 -0.20
N ASN A 105 0.68 -10.78 0.24
CA ASN A 105 1.90 -10.00 0.31
C ASN A 105 2.17 -9.56 1.75
N ILE A 106 3.39 -9.77 2.23
CA ILE A 106 3.88 -9.18 3.47
C ILE A 106 4.73 -7.98 3.09
N MET A 107 4.36 -6.81 3.59
CA MET A 107 4.97 -5.54 3.18
C MET A 107 5.49 -4.74 4.36
N PHE A 108 6.60 -4.05 4.10
CA PHE A 108 7.18 -3.05 4.98
C PHE A 108 7.42 -1.79 4.16
N GLY A 109 7.17 -0.64 4.76
CA GLY A 109 7.27 0.62 4.04
C GLY A 109 7.31 1.82 4.96
N GLN A 110 7.29 2.98 4.33
CA GLN A 110 7.26 4.26 5.01
C GLN A 110 6.26 5.19 4.32
N TYR A 111 5.42 5.81 5.14
CA TYR A 111 4.61 6.95 4.75
C TYR A 111 5.35 8.24 5.05
N TYR A 112 5.29 9.18 4.12
CA TYR A 112 5.73 10.56 4.28
C TYR A 112 4.54 11.47 4.08
N PHE A 113 4.22 12.24 5.11
CA PHE A 113 3.15 13.22 5.11
C PHE A 113 3.74 14.62 5.07
N SER A 114 3.17 15.49 4.24
CA SER A 114 3.64 16.87 4.11
C SER A 114 2.47 17.83 3.94
N GLY A 115 2.62 19.03 4.51
CA GLY A 115 1.68 20.14 4.40
C GLY A 115 2.43 21.47 4.42
N GLU A 116 1.70 22.57 4.50
CA GLU A 116 2.27 23.92 4.40
C GLU A 116 3.22 24.26 5.56
N THR A 117 2.90 23.81 6.78
CA THR A 117 3.62 24.20 8.01
C THR A 117 4.20 23.03 8.80
N SER A 118 3.93 21.79 8.38
CA SER A 118 4.41 20.60 9.08
C SER A 118 4.59 19.43 8.13
N SER A 119 5.48 18.51 8.52
CA SER A 119 5.67 17.22 7.85
C SER A 119 5.93 16.14 8.89
N SER A 120 5.66 14.89 8.53
CA SER A 120 5.95 13.73 9.37
C SER A 120 6.22 12.50 8.52
N SER A 121 6.80 11.48 9.13
CA SER A 121 6.94 10.18 8.48
C SER A 121 6.78 9.06 9.48
N THR A 122 6.30 7.91 9.02
CA THR A 122 6.13 6.72 9.86
C THR A 122 6.38 5.47 9.05
N ALA A 123 7.13 4.54 9.64
CA ALA A 123 7.29 3.21 9.08
C ALA A 123 6.03 2.39 9.35
N PHE A 124 5.76 1.40 8.52
CA PHE A 124 4.67 0.47 8.74
C PHE A 124 5.04 -0.96 8.34
N PHE A 125 4.29 -1.90 8.93
CA PHE A 125 4.30 -3.30 8.56
C PHE A 125 2.87 -3.74 8.28
N GLY A 126 2.64 -4.45 7.19
CA GLY A 126 1.30 -4.80 6.74
C GLY A 126 1.24 -6.13 6.00
N ILE A 127 0.02 -6.58 5.79
CA ILE A 127 -0.30 -7.74 4.98
C ILE A 127 -1.32 -7.29 3.95
N SER A 128 -1.14 -7.71 2.70
CA SER A 128 -2.15 -7.55 1.65
C SER A 128 -2.64 -8.90 1.18
N VAL A 129 -3.95 -8.98 0.95
CA VAL A 129 -4.59 -10.11 0.29
C VAL A 129 -5.23 -9.59 -0.99
N ALA A 130 -4.68 -10.02 -2.13
CA ALA A 130 -5.10 -9.60 -3.45
C ALA A 130 -5.85 -10.71 -4.16
N LYS A 131 -7.02 -10.36 -4.71
CA LYS A 131 -7.81 -11.21 -5.60
C LYS A 131 -7.82 -10.65 -7.02
N PHE A 132 -7.38 -11.46 -7.97
CA PHE A 132 -7.41 -11.17 -9.41
C PHE A 132 -8.65 -11.79 -10.07
N PHE A 133 -9.35 -11.00 -10.87
CA PHE A 133 -10.57 -11.44 -11.57
C PHE A 133 -10.29 -12.19 -12.88
N ALA A 134 -9.09 -12.04 -13.43
CA ALA A 134 -8.56 -12.83 -14.53
C ALA A 134 -7.13 -13.25 -14.14
N PRO A 135 -6.67 -14.47 -14.53
CA PRO A 135 -5.32 -14.90 -14.22
C PRO A 135 -4.31 -13.89 -14.77
N ALA A 136 -3.43 -13.39 -13.90
CA ALA A 136 -2.27 -12.66 -14.34
C ALA A 136 -1.19 -13.70 -14.66
N HIS A 137 -0.82 -13.83 -15.94
CA HIS A 137 0.33 -14.64 -16.34
C HIS A 137 1.54 -13.71 -16.49
N PRO A 138 2.33 -13.47 -15.43
CA PRO A 138 3.55 -12.71 -15.57
C PRO A 138 4.49 -13.49 -16.50
N LYS A 139 4.90 -12.86 -17.61
CA LYS A 139 5.96 -13.42 -18.45
C LYS A 139 7.25 -12.79 -17.97
N SER A 140 8.23 -13.63 -17.58
CA SER A 140 9.56 -13.14 -17.19
C SER A 140 10.13 -12.22 -18.28
N LEU A 141 10.57 -11.02 -17.88
CA LEU A 141 11.30 -10.09 -18.77
C LEU A 141 12.65 -10.65 -19.23
N ILE A 142 13.19 -11.64 -18.50
CA ILE A 142 14.40 -12.37 -18.89
C ILE A 142 13.98 -13.77 -19.29
N GLN A 143 13.88 -14.01 -20.59
CA GLN A 143 13.89 -15.36 -21.16
C GLN A 143 15.36 -15.73 -21.39
N LYS A 144 15.81 -16.82 -20.76
CA LYS A 144 17.11 -17.45 -21.09
C LYS A 144 17.02 -18.12 -22.45
#